data_AF-A0A1M6L0Z6-F1
#
_entry.id   AF-A0A1M6L0Z6-F1
#
_cell.length_a   1.000
_cell.length_b   1.000
_cell.length_c   1.000
_cell.angle_alpha   90.00
_cell.angle_beta   90.00
_cell.angle_gamma   90.00
#
_symmetry.space_group_name_H-M   'P 1'
#
loop_
_entity.id
_entity.type
_entity.pdbx_description
1 polymer ?
#
loop_
_entity_poly.entity_id
_entity_poly.type
_entity_poly.pdbx_seq_one_letter_code
_entity_poly.pdbx_strand_id
1 'polypeptide(L)'
;MENIINKIVDIDKKALDIKHKTEKMIDENGKRLNKKLSEIEKKELEKAKALGQKEYEKLIKQGQHKSNEIKLIAEKECEKLEKSYTRIHKKLEKEIFTKIFENN
;
A
#
# COMPACT_ATOMS: atom_id res chain seq x y z
N MET A 1 -71.94 6.02 28.78
CA MET A 1 -71.51 5.51 27.46
C MET A 1 -70.57 6.50 26.78
N GLU A 2 -70.94 7.78 26.71
CA GLU A 2 -70.12 8.89 26.15
C GLU A 2 -68.72 9.05 26.78
N ASN A 3 -68.58 8.95 28.11
CA ASN A 3 -67.28 8.98 28.79
C ASN A 3 -66.34 7.81 28.42
N ILE A 4 -66.89 6.66 28.02
CA ILE A 4 -66.09 5.51 27.59
C ILE A 4 -65.57 5.77 26.18
N ILE A 5 -66.41 6.30 25.30
CA ILE A 5 -66.05 6.67 23.93
C ILE A 5 -64.95 7.74 23.94
N ASN A 6 -65.09 8.78 24.76
CA ASN A 6 -64.06 9.83 24.88
C ASN A 6 -62.71 9.28 25.35
N LYS A 7 -62.71 8.35 26.32
CA LYS A 7 -61.48 7.67 26.76
C LYS A 7 -60.84 6.83 25.66
N ILE A 8 -61.64 6.13 24.86
CA ILE A 8 -61.14 5.34 23.72
C ILE A 8 -60.48 6.27 22.69
N VAL A 9 -61.12 7.39 22.35
CA VAL A 9 -60.56 8.39 21.42
C VAL A 9 -59.25 8.97 21.94
N ASP A 10 -59.15 9.24 23.24
CA ASP A 10 -57.91 9.76 23.84
C ASP A 10 -56.77 8.73 23.84
N ILE A 11 -57.08 7.45 24.06
CA ILE A 11 -56.10 6.36 23.96
C ILE A 11 -55.59 6.24 22.53
N ASP A 12 -56.49 6.30 21.54
CA ASP A 12 -56.14 6.13 20.13
C ASP A 12 -55.26 7.29 19.63
N LYS A 13 -55.59 8.54 20.03
CA LYS A 13 -54.73 9.70 19.77
C LYS A 13 -53.33 9.53 20.37
N LYS A 14 -53.23 9.08 21.63
CA LYS A 14 -51.94 8.83 22.27
C LYS A 14 -51.15 7.72 21.56
N ALA A 15 -51.81 6.65 21.13
CA ALA A 15 -51.19 5.58 20.37
C ALA A 15 -50.65 6.08 19.03
N LEU A 16 -51.42 6.93 18.33
CA LEU A 16 -51.01 7.56 17.08
C LEU A 16 -49.80 8.49 17.27
N ASP A 17 -49.78 9.29 18.33
CA ASP A 17 -48.65 10.17 18.67
C ASP A 17 -47.38 9.36 18.99
N ILE A 18 -47.52 8.27 19.75
CA ILE A 18 -46.40 7.36 20.05
C ILE A 18 -45.86 6.78 18.75
N LYS A 19 -46.73 6.28 17.87
CA LYS A 19 -46.33 5.73 16.57
C LYS A 19 -45.52 6.73 15.75
N HIS A 20 -46.03 7.97 15.59
CA HIS A 20 -45.32 9.01 14.83
C HIS A 20 -43.97 9.36 15.44
N LYS A 21 -43.88 9.46 16.78
CA LYS A 21 -42.62 9.70 17.47
C LYS A 21 -41.63 8.56 17.24
N THR A 22 -42.09 7.32 17.32
CA THR A 22 -41.25 6.15 17.08
C THR A 22 -40.74 6.11 15.64
N GLU A 23 -41.60 6.38 14.65
CA GLU A 23 -41.20 6.44 13.24
C GLU A 23 -40.15 7.52 12.99
N LYS A 24 -40.34 8.71 13.57
CA LYS A 24 -39.36 9.80 13.48
C LYS A 24 -38.02 9.44 14.13
N MET A 25 -38.05 8.80 15.31
CA MET A 25 -36.84 8.33 15.98
C MET A 25 -36.10 7.26 15.16
N ILE A 26 -36.83 6.37 14.49
CA ILE A 26 -36.24 5.35 13.62
C ILE A 26 -35.53 6.03 12.43
N ASP A 27 -36.18 6.99 11.77
CA ASP A 27 -35.59 7.72 10.63
C ASP A 27 -34.34 8.52 11.04
N GLU A 28 -34.41 9.26 12.15
CA GLU A 28 -33.27 10.02 12.68
C GLU A 28 -32.10 9.11 13.06
N ASN A 29 -32.38 7.97 13.68
CA ASN A 29 -31.36 6.98 14.00
C ASN A 29 -30.76 6.36 12.73
N GLY A 30 -31.58 6.05 11.73
CA GLY A 30 -31.12 5.54 10.43
C GLY A 30 -30.15 6.51 9.76
N LYS A 31 -30.52 7.80 9.68
CA LYS A 31 -29.65 8.85 9.14
C LYS A 31 -28.33 8.97 9.91
N ARG A 32 -28.39 8.93 11.24
CA ARG A 32 -27.20 9.00 12.10
C ARG A 32 -26.28 7.81 11.90
N LEU A 33 -26.83 6.60 11.78
CA LEU A 33 -26.06 5.38 11.54
C LEU A 33 -25.38 5.40 10.18
N ASN A 34 -26.11 5.79 9.13
CA ASN A 34 -25.55 5.91 7.78
C ASN A 34 -24.40 6.92 7.74
N LYS A 35 -24.56 8.08 8.38
CA LYS A 35 -23.49 9.08 8.47
C LYS A 35 -22.24 8.52 9.17
N LYS A 36 -22.42 7.86 10.32
CA LYS A 36 -21.30 7.23 11.04
C LYS A 36 -20.62 6.14 10.21
N LEU A 37 -21.40 5.34 9.47
CA LEU A 37 -20.86 4.31 8.62
C LEU A 37 -19.98 4.92 7.51
N SER A 38 -20.47 5.95 6.81
CA SER A 38 -19.69 6.64 5.79
C SER A 38 -18.42 7.31 6.34
N GLU A 39 -18.47 7.85 7.56
CA GLU A 39 -17.28 8.40 8.23
C GLU A 39 -16.24 7.31 8.54
N ILE A 40 -16.68 6.14 9.01
CA ILE A 40 -15.80 4.99 9.26
C ILE A 40 -15.19 4.49 7.95
N GLU A 41 -16.00 4.30 6.91
CA GLU A 41 -15.55 3.84 5.59
C GLU A 41 -14.48 4.79 5.03
N LYS A 42 -14.75 6.11 5.07
CA LYS A 42 -13.79 7.11 4.61
C LYS A 42 -12.47 7.04 5.38
N LYS A 43 -12.54 6.94 6.71
CA LYS A 43 -11.36 6.88 7.57
C LYS A 43 -10.52 5.63 7.32
N GLU A 44 -11.16 4.46 7.18
CA GLU A 44 -10.45 3.22 6.92
C GLU A 44 -9.86 3.21 5.49
N LEU A 45 -10.55 3.79 4.50
CA LEU A 45 -10.01 3.96 3.15
C LEU A 45 -8.78 4.87 3.14
N GLU A 46 -8.80 6.00 3.84
CA GLU A 46 -7.67 6.90 3.95
C GLU A 46 -6.48 6.22 4.65
N LYS A 47 -6.74 5.47 5.72
CA LYS A 47 -5.73 4.67 6.43
C LYS A 47 -5.12 3.60 5.53
N ALA A 48 -5.94 2.86 4.79
CA ALA A 48 -5.49 1.83 3.86
C ALA A 48 -4.62 2.44 2.74
N LYS A 49 -5.00 3.60 2.19
CA LYS A 49 -4.20 4.32 1.20
C LYS A 49 -2.83 4.73 1.77
N ALA A 50 -2.80 5.31 2.97
CA ALA A 50 -1.56 5.72 3.60
C ALA A 50 -0.62 4.53 3.90
N LEU A 51 -1.16 3.41 4.37
CA LEU A 51 -0.41 2.18 4.59
C LEU A 51 0.13 1.59 3.28
N GLY A 52 -0.71 1.54 2.24
CA GLY A 52 -0.33 1.07 0.91
C GLY A 52 0.79 1.91 0.31
N GLN A 53 0.68 3.24 0.39
CA GLN A 53 1.73 4.14 -0.10
C GLN A 53 3.05 3.95 0.66
N LYS A 54 3.00 3.83 1.99
CA LYS A 54 4.19 3.60 2.80
C LYS A 54 4.90 2.29 2.44
N GLU A 55 4.14 1.20 2.25
CA GLU A 55 4.73 -0.08 1.88
C GLU A 55 5.28 -0.07 0.45
N TYR A 56 4.58 0.60 -0.47
CA TYR A 56 5.07 0.81 -1.84
C TYR A 56 6.40 1.56 -1.86
N GLU A 57 6.50 2.69 -1.15
CA GLU A 57 7.75 3.46 -1.05
C GLU A 57 8.90 2.65 -0.45
N LYS A 58 8.60 1.81 0.56
CA LYS A 58 9.57 0.90 1.15
C LYS A 58 10.08 -0.12 0.13
N LEU A 59 9.19 -0.73 -0.65
CA LEU A 59 9.57 -1.68 -1.70
C LEU A 59 10.43 -1.02 -2.79
N ILE A 60 10.09 0.20 -3.21
CA ILE A 60 10.90 0.97 -4.17
C ILE A 60 12.30 1.22 -3.62
N LYS A 61 12.43 1.68 -2.37
CA LYS A 61 13.73 1.90 -1.72
C LYS A 61 14.56 0.61 -1.63
N GLN A 62 13.93 -0.51 -1.27
CA GLN A 62 14.59 -1.81 -1.24
C GLN A 62 15.07 -2.25 -2.63
N GLY A 63 14.24 -2.05 -3.66
CA GLY A 63 14.60 -2.33 -5.05
C GLY A 63 15.80 -1.49 -5.52
N GLN A 64 15.78 -0.18 -5.25
CA GLN A 64 16.88 0.73 -5.58
C GLN A 64 18.18 0.34 -4.86
N HIS A 65 18.11 0.00 -3.56
CA HIS A 65 19.27 -0.46 -2.82
C HIS A 65 19.88 -1.71 -3.44
N LYS A 66 19.07 -2.74 -3.70
CA LYS A 66 19.53 -3.99 -4.32
C LYS A 66 20.10 -3.75 -5.71
N SER A 67 19.49 -2.88 -6.51
CA SER A 67 19.99 -2.54 -7.84
C SER A 67 21.38 -1.90 -7.78
N ASN A 68 21.58 -0.96 -6.85
CA ASN A 68 22.89 -0.32 -6.63
C ASN A 68 23.94 -1.32 -6.14
N GLU A 69 23.55 -2.23 -5.24
CA GLU A 69 24.43 -3.30 -4.75
C GLU A 69 24.88 -4.23 -5.89
N ILE A 70 23.95 -4.67 -6.74
CA ILE A 70 24.24 -5.48 -7.92
C ILE A 70 25.20 -4.73 -8.86
N LYS A 71 24.94 -3.44 -9.11
CA LYS A 71 25.80 -2.61 -9.97
C LYS A 71 27.24 -2.53 -9.44
N LEU A 72 27.39 -2.25 -8.14
CA LEU A 72 28.71 -2.17 -7.50
C LEU A 72 29.46 -3.50 -7.53
N ILE A 73 28.75 -4.61 -7.34
CA ILE A 73 29.35 -5.96 -7.45
C ILE A 73 29.79 -6.22 -8.88
N ALA A 74 28.93 -5.92 -9.87
CA ALA A 74 29.24 -6.12 -11.28
C ALA A 74 30.46 -5.29 -11.71
N GLU A 75 30.53 -4.01 -11.33
CA GLU A 75 31.68 -3.14 -11.60
C GLU A 75 32.98 -3.73 -11.04
N LYS A 76 32.96 -4.21 -9.79
CA LYS A 76 34.13 -4.85 -9.17
C LYS A 76 34.56 -6.12 -9.90
N GLU A 77 33.63 -6.96 -10.34
CA GLU A 77 33.95 -8.18 -11.07
C GLU A 77 34.49 -7.87 -12.48
N CYS A 78 33.93 -6.86 -13.16
CA CYS A 78 34.46 -6.37 -14.44
C CYS A 78 35.90 -5.86 -14.29
N GLU A 79 36.19 -5.05 -13.28
CA GLU A 79 37.57 -4.58 -13.01
C GLU A 79 38.54 -5.74 -12.75
N LYS A 80 38.11 -6.76 -11.99
CA LYS A 80 38.93 -7.96 -11.75
C LYS A 80 39.21 -8.70 -13.06
N LEU A 81 38.21 -8.83 -13.92
CA LEU A 81 38.33 -9.49 -15.21
C LEU A 81 39.30 -8.75 -16.12
N GLU A 82 39.19 -7.42 -16.23
CA GLU A 82 40.10 -6.59 -17.02
C GLU A 82 41.55 -6.66 -16.53
N LYS A 83 41.77 -6.61 -15.22
CA LYS A 83 43.10 -6.78 -14.62
C LYS A 83 43.70 -8.15 -14.95
N SER A 84 42.88 -9.21 -14.86
CA SER A 84 43.31 -10.57 -15.19
C SER A 84 43.65 -10.69 -16.69
N TYR A 85 42.77 -10.22 -17.56
CA TYR A 85 42.98 -10.19 -19.00
C TYR A 85 44.27 -9.45 -19.37
N THR A 86 44.45 -8.23 -18.87
CA THR A 86 45.63 -7.40 -19.16
C THR A 86 46.92 -8.11 -18.75
N ARG A 87 46.92 -8.75 -17.57
CA ARG A 87 48.08 -9.50 -17.08
C ARG A 87 48.41 -10.69 -17.98
N ILE A 88 47.39 -11.48 -18.36
CA ILE A 88 47.56 -12.65 -19.23
C ILE A 88 48.02 -12.22 -20.62
N HIS A 89 47.38 -11.18 -21.17
CA HIS A 89 47.70 -10.63 -22.49
C HIS A 89 49.16 -10.19 -22.57
N LYS A 90 49.63 -9.35 -21.63
CA LYS A 90 51.04 -8.91 -21.58
C LYS A 90 52.02 -10.07 -21.46
N LYS A 91 51.67 -11.09 -20.67
CA LYS A 91 52.51 -12.29 -20.52
C LYS A 91 52.61 -13.05 -21.84
N LEU A 92 51.47 -13.30 -22.49
CA LEU A 92 51.42 -14.00 -23.79
C LEU A 92 52.13 -13.21 -24.89
N GLU A 93 51.93 -11.89 -24.93
CA GLU A 93 52.61 -10.98 -25.87
C GLU A 93 54.12 -11.12 -25.75
N LYS A 94 54.66 -11.08 -24.52
CA LYS A 94 56.09 -11.27 -24.26
C LYS A 94 56.56 -12.67 -24.66
N GLU A 95 55.83 -13.72 -24.29
CA GLU A 95 56.18 -15.10 -24.64
C GLU A 95 56.21 -15.33 -26.15
N ILE A 96 55.25 -14.76 -26.90
CA ILE A 96 55.21 -14.83 -28.35
C ILE A 96 56.39 -14.06 -28.95
N PHE A 97 56.68 -12.85 -28.46
CA PHE A 97 57.80 -12.05 -28.96
C PHE A 97 59.15 -12.76 -28.79
N THR A 98 59.45 -13.28 -27.58
CA THR A 98 60.66 -14.08 -27.32
C THR A 98 60.74 -15.28 -28.26
N LYS A 99 59.62 -16.02 -28.46
CA LYS A 99 59.62 -17.19 -29.35
C LYS A 99 59.90 -16.85 -30.82
N ILE A 100 59.45 -15.68 -31.29
CA ILE A 100 59.63 -15.28 -32.70
C ILE A 100 61.02 -14.68 -32.95
N PHE A 101 61.52 -13.87 -32.02
CA PHE A 101 62.70 -13.03 -32.26
C PHE A 101 63.97 -13.46 -31.51
N GLU A 102 63.87 -14.17 -30.38
CA GLU A 102 65.03 -14.54 -29.56
C GLU A 102 65.45 -16.02 -29.71
N ASN A 103 64.65 -16.83 -30.41
CA ASN A 103 64.95 -18.24 -30.72
C ASN A 103 65.36 -18.49 -32.19
N ASN A 104 65.72 -17.44 -32.94
CA ASN A 104 66.51 -17.51 -34.18
C ASN A 104 67.94 -17.04 -33.88
#